data_AF-A0ABD1PFX4-F1
#
_entry.id   AF-A0ABD1PFX4-F1
#
_cell.length_a   1.000
_cell.length_b   1.000
_cell.length_c   1.000
_cell.angle_alpha   90.00
_cell.angle_beta   90.00
_cell.angle_gamma   90.00
#
_symmetry.space_group_name_H-M   'P 1'
#
loop_
_entity.id
_entity.type
_entity.pdbx_description
1 polymer ?
#
loop_
_entity_poly.entity_id
_entity_poly.type
_entity_poly.pdbx_seq_one_letter_code
_entity_poly.pdbx_strand_id
1 'polypeptide(L)'
;MAMGMKEGEEVTVMDGDDAVGDEPELQIESDPPSELRHRVKGPTVAPSGQQSNGLTRRKSAPPSAFVSAQKSGSTRIVYRESVNSSSRSDLKSPFWQSTWFISILLAMAVSFFALAIYLLFTLDSDYTSTPVSAASEGVQITYGSAIKLMHERTKFRLHSHDVPYGSGSGQQSVTGFPNVDDSNSYWIVRPTPDSSAKKGDTIKSGTIIRLQHMKTRRWLHSHLHASPISGNLEVSCFGDDGNSDTGDYWSLEIEGNGKTWRQDQRVRLHHIDTGGYLHSHDKKYTRIAGGQQEVCAVRDKRADNVWLAAEGVYLPTSGSK
;
A
#
# COMPACT_ATOMS: atom_id res chain seq x y z
N MET A 1 82.79 -19.78 13.22
CA MET A 1 83.95 -19.81 14.15
C MET A 1 83.54 -19.06 15.42
N ALA A 2 83.68 -19.72 16.57
CA ALA A 2 83.74 -19.24 17.97
C ALA A 2 82.61 -18.30 18.48
N MET A 3 81.78 -18.66 19.48
CA MET A 3 82.00 -18.97 20.92
C MET A 3 82.06 -17.74 21.86
N GLY A 4 81.27 -17.81 22.95
CA GLY A 4 81.45 -17.12 24.25
C GLY A 4 80.30 -16.15 24.61
N MET A 5 79.31 -16.48 25.46
CA MET A 5 79.26 -16.52 26.96
C MET A 5 79.56 -15.15 27.62
N LYS A 6 78.91 -14.63 28.68
CA LYS A 6 77.87 -15.08 29.66
C LYS A 6 77.48 -13.87 30.56
N GLU A 7 76.55 -14.10 31.51
CA GLU A 7 76.16 -13.33 32.74
C GLU A 7 75.03 -12.30 32.57
N GLY A 8 74.01 -12.18 33.44
CA GLY A 8 73.62 -12.80 34.72
C GLY A 8 72.57 -11.86 35.36
N GLU A 9 71.29 -12.24 35.43
CA GLU A 9 70.48 -12.48 36.65
C GLU A 9 70.35 -11.31 37.65
N GLU A 10 69.12 -10.80 37.85
CA GLU A 10 68.49 -10.72 39.18
C GLU A 10 66.97 -10.49 39.07
N VAL A 11 66.22 -11.31 39.82
CA VAL A 11 64.78 -11.30 40.03
C VAL A 11 64.50 -10.59 41.35
N THR A 12 63.47 -9.74 41.41
CA THR A 12 62.86 -9.37 42.70
C THR A 12 61.34 -9.40 42.59
N VAL A 13 60.77 -10.37 43.28
CA VAL A 13 59.35 -10.50 43.64
C VAL A 13 59.16 -9.80 44.98
N MET A 14 58.13 -8.97 45.12
CA MET A 14 57.51 -8.69 46.42
C MET A 14 55.99 -8.60 46.27
N ASP A 15 55.34 -9.52 46.98
CA ASP A 15 53.92 -9.62 47.28
C ASP A 15 53.41 -8.50 48.20
N GLY A 16 52.08 -8.33 48.24
CA GLY A 16 51.39 -8.14 49.52
C GLY A 16 50.51 -6.89 49.70
N ASP A 17 49.21 -7.15 49.79
CA ASP A 17 48.26 -6.63 50.78
C ASP A 17 47.29 -5.48 50.42
N ASP A 18 46.04 -5.90 50.20
CA ASP A 18 44.81 -5.51 50.90
C ASP A 18 44.52 -4.03 51.20
N ALA A 19 43.48 -3.51 50.54
CA ALA A 19 42.53 -2.59 51.17
C ALA A 19 41.15 -2.66 50.50
N VAL A 20 40.23 -3.28 51.23
CA VAL A 20 38.76 -3.15 51.14
C VAL A 20 38.38 -1.68 51.37
N GLY A 21 37.45 -1.16 50.57
CA GLY A 21 36.93 0.21 50.71
C GLY A 21 35.60 0.39 49.98
N ASP A 22 34.53 0.04 50.69
CA ASP A 22 33.17 0.61 50.73
C ASP A 22 32.51 1.21 49.47
N GLU A 23 31.37 0.59 49.13
CA GLU A 23 30.26 1.20 48.39
C GLU A 23 29.76 2.51 49.03
N PRO A 24 29.10 3.35 48.22
CA PRO A 24 27.80 3.82 48.66
C PRO A 24 26.68 3.39 47.69
N GLU A 25 25.72 2.65 48.25
CA GLU A 25 24.36 2.44 47.74
C GLU A 25 23.76 3.73 47.17
N LEU A 26 23.41 3.71 45.88
CA LEU A 26 22.44 4.63 45.32
C LEU A 26 21.10 3.89 45.25
N GLN A 27 20.33 4.04 46.32
CA GLN A 27 18.94 3.59 46.44
C GLN A 27 18.10 4.28 45.36
N ILE A 28 17.69 3.54 44.34
CA ILE A 28 16.59 3.93 43.46
C ILE A 28 15.34 3.27 44.05
N GLU A 29 14.63 4.05 44.84
CA GLU A 29 13.35 3.73 45.43
C GLU A 29 12.32 3.48 44.32
N SER A 30 11.82 2.25 44.31
CA SER A 30 10.75 1.77 43.44
C SER A 30 9.39 2.16 44.04
N ASP A 31 8.73 3.16 43.46
CA ASP A 31 7.31 3.42 43.76
C ASP A 31 6.39 2.72 42.74
N PRO A 32 5.41 1.91 43.18
CA PRO A 32 4.38 1.29 42.35
C PRO A 32 3.22 2.26 42.01
N PRO A 33 2.36 1.92 41.03
CA PRO A 33 1.44 2.87 40.42
C PRO A 33 0.21 3.16 41.30
N SER A 34 -0.22 4.42 41.33
CA SER A 34 -1.49 4.82 41.94
C SER A 34 -2.67 4.45 41.04
N GLU A 35 -3.45 3.46 41.49
CA GLU A 35 -4.83 3.26 41.07
C GLU A 35 -5.68 4.48 41.42
N LEU A 36 -6.43 5.00 40.45
CA LEU A 36 -7.67 5.75 40.70
C LEU A 36 -8.83 5.04 39.99
N ARG A 37 -9.37 4.05 40.70
CA ARG A 37 -10.71 3.51 40.47
C ARG A 37 -11.74 4.52 40.99
N HIS A 38 -12.58 5.05 40.12
CA HIS A 38 -13.91 5.55 40.52
C HIS A 38 -15.02 4.68 39.92
N ARG A 39 -15.39 3.68 40.72
CA ARG A 39 -16.76 3.31 41.14
C ARG A 39 -17.92 3.52 40.16
N VAL A 40 -18.31 2.40 39.56
CA VAL A 40 -19.66 1.83 39.39
C VAL A 40 -20.83 2.58 40.05
N LYS A 41 -21.89 2.86 39.27
CA LYS A 41 -23.30 2.63 39.64
C LYS A 41 -24.12 2.17 38.43
N GLY A 42 -24.44 0.87 38.39
CA GLY A 42 -25.71 0.37 37.82
C GLY A 42 -26.85 0.54 38.84
N PRO A 43 -28.11 0.34 38.43
CA PRO A 43 -28.71 -1.01 38.44
C PRO A 43 -29.51 -1.31 37.14
N THR A 44 -29.44 -2.51 36.54
CA THR A 44 -30.33 -3.69 36.70
C THR A 44 -31.83 -3.30 36.80
N VAL A 45 -32.73 -3.69 35.89
CA VAL A 45 -33.50 -4.96 35.86
C VAL A 45 -34.40 -4.98 34.59
N ALA A 46 -34.51 -6.12 33.89
CA ALA A 46 -35.58 -6.49 32.93
C ALA A 46 -36.68 -7.31 33.70
N PRO A 47 -37.92 -7.65 33.22
CA PRO A 47 -38.29 -7.98 31.83
C PRO A 47 -39.79 -7.76 31.41
N SER A 48 -40.11 -8.12 30.15
CA SER A 48 -41.36 -8.69 29.56
C SER A 48 -42.80 -8.22 29.93
N GLY A 49 -43.65 -8.05 28.89
CA GLY A 49 -45.14 -8.09 28.97
C GLY A 49 -45.80 -7.01 28.09
N GLN A 50 -46.25 -7.27 26.86
CA GLN A 50 -47.55 -7.84 26.43
C GLN A 50 -48.79 -6.91 26.59
N GLN A 51 -49.40 -6.58 25.44
CA GLN A 51 -50.83 -6.36 25.13
C GLN A 51 -51.60 -5.10 25.59
N SER A 52 -52.12 -4.34 24.61
CA SER A 52 -53.57 -4.12 24.29
C SER A 52 -53.97 -2.66 24.58
N ASN A 53 -54.91 -1.94 23.99
CA ASN A 53 -56.03 -2.05 23.02
C ASN A 53 -56.24 -0.60 22.47
N GLY A 54 -56.91 -0.30 21.36
CA GLY A 54 -57.70 -1.11 20.43
C GLY A 54 -58.52 -0.25 19.46
N LEU A 55 -59.38 -0.97 18.71
CA LEU A 55 -60.68 -0.57 18.11
C LEU A 55 -60.60 0.48 16.96
N THR A 56 -61.07 0.23 15.73
CA THR A 56 -62.31 -0.41 15.21
C THR A 56 -62.04 -0.95 13.77
N ARG A 57 -62.38 -2.20 13.37
CA ARG A 57 -63.70 -2.85 13.08
C ARG A 57 -64.41 -2.17 11.88
N ARG A 58 -64.87 -2.78 10.77
CA ARG A 58 -65.13 -4.15 10.22
C ARG A 58 -65.28 -3.99 8.67
N LYS A 59 -64.88 -4.87 7.75
CA LYS A 59 -65.18 -6.31 7.49
C LYS A 59 -66.60 -6.56 6.94
N SER A 60 -66.70 -7.08 5.71
CA SER A 60 -67.49 -8.27 5.36
C SER A 60 -67.43 -8.61 3.85
N ALA A 61 -66.81 -9.74 3.50
CA ALA A 61 -67.36 -10.66 2.49
C ALA A 61 -68.50 -11.48 3.14
N PRO A 62 -69.32 -12.29 2.43
CA PRO A 62 -69.00 -13.74 2.29
C PRO A 62 -69.68 -14.41 1.02
N PRO A 63 -70.03 -15.73 0.96
CA PRO A 63 -69.25 -16.77 0.26
C PRO A 63 -70.09 -17.78 -0.61
N SER A 64 -69.47 -18.93 -0.96
CA SER A 64 -70.07 -20.26 -1.31
C SER A 64 -70.71 -20.45 -2.70
N ALA A 65 -70.84 -21.61 -3.36
CA ALA A 65 -70.28 -22.97 -3.32
C ALA A 65 -70.77 -23.74 -4.60
N PHE A 66 -70.05 -24.80 -4.98
CA PHE A 66 -70.39 -26.04 -5.73
C PHE A 66 -71.75 -26.26 -6.51
N VAL A 67 -71.59 -26.82 -7.74
CA VAL A 67 -72.30 -28.01 -8.36
C VAL A 67 -73.42 -27.86 -9.42
N SER A 68 -73.17 -28.56 -10.55
CA SER A 68 -74.01 -29.24 -11.58
C SER A 68 -75.13 -28.52 -12.33
N ALA A 69 -75.17 -28.67 -13.67
CA ALA A 69 -75.96 -29.69 -14.40
C ALA A 69 -76.40 -29.24 -15.81
N GLN A 70 -76.20 -30.15 -16.77
CA GLN A 70 -77.03 -30.54 -17.93
C GLN A 70 -77.76 -29.51 -18.84
N LYS A 71 -77.37 -29.63 -20.13
CA LYS A 71 -78.15 -29.92 -21.36
C LYS A 71 -79.40 -29.11 -21.75
N SER A 72 -79.50 -29.00 -23.09
CA SER A 72 -80.68 -28.82 -23.96
C SER A 72 -80.78 -27.40 -24.52
N GLY A 73 -80.90 -27.15 -25.83
CA GLY A 73 -81.09 -27.99 -27.00
C GLY A 73 -81.67 -27.10 -28.12
N SER A 74 -81.35 -27.43 -29.38
CA SER A 74 -82.09 -27.06 -30.62
C SER A 74 -82.26 -25.55 -30.93
N THR A 75 -82.03 -25.03 -32.14
CA THR A 75 -82.68 -25.45 -33.39
C THR A 75 -82.01 -24.77 -34.59
N ARG A 76 -81.98 -25.53 -35.69
CA ARG A 76 -81.49 -25.27 -37.05
C ARG A 76 -82.38 -24.28 -37.82
N ILE A 77 -81.82 -23.29 -38.53
CA ILE A 77 -82.39 -22.78 -39.80
C ILE A 77 -81.24 -22.48 -40.78
N VAL A 78 -81.38 -23.04 -41.98
CA VAL A 78 -80.54 -22.86 -43.17
C VAL A 78 -81.07 -21.65 -43.94
N TYR A 79 -80.21 -20.74 -44.40
CA TYR A 79 -80.38 -20.13 -45.73
C TYR A 79 -79.01 -19.79 -46.32
N ARG A 80 -78.83 -20.22 -47.57
CA ARG A 80 -77.68 -19.99 -48.42
C ARG A 80 -78.04 -18.83 -49.33
N GLU A 81 -77.30 -17.72 -49.25
CA GLU A 81 -77.35 -16.69 -50.28
C GLU A 81 -75.96 -16.03 -50.38
N SER A 82 -75.29 -16.30 -51.48
CA SER A 82 -74.12 -15.57 -51.96
C SER A 82 -74.59 -14.29 -52.63
N VAL A 83 -74.01 -13.12 -52.35
CA VAL A 83 -73.55 -12.10 -53.32
C VAL A 83 -72.73 -11.03 -52.58
N ASN A 84 -71.66 -10.61 -53.24
CA ASN A 84 -70.58 -9.74 -52.81
C ASN A 84 -70.89 -8.22 -53.03
N SER A 85 -70.05 -7.35 -52.47
CA SER A 85 -70.01 -5.86 -52.57
C SER A 85 -71.00 -5.09 -51.66
N SER A 86 -70.65 -4.05 -50.87
CA SER A 86 -69.68 -2.97 -51.07
C SER A 86 -69.34 -2.26 -49.73
N SER A 87 -68.07 -1.88 -49.58
CA SER A 87 -67.50 -0.72 -48.84
C SER A 87 -68.27 -0.02 -47.71
N ARG A 88 -67.73 -0.09 -46.48
CA ARG A 88 -67.73 1.04 -45.53
C ARG A 88 -66.41 1.06 -44.76
N SER A 89 -65.72 2.19 -44.84
CA SER A 89 -64.37 2.44 -44.36
C SER A 89 -64.33 2.80 -42.87
N ASP A 90 -63.75 1.92 -42.04
CA ASP A 90 -63.22 2.28 -40.73
C ASP A 90 -61.70 2.48 -40.86
N LEU A 91 -61.25 3.74 -40.78
CA LEU A 91 -59.84 4.09 -40.76
C LEU A 91 -59.19 3.59 -39.46
N LYS A 92 -58.45 2.49 -39.56
CA LYS A 92 -57.47 2.06 -38.55
C LYS A 92 -56.16 2.79 -38.84
N SER A 93 -55.72 3.69 -37.95
CA SER A 93 -54.44 4.38 -38.10
C SER A 93 -53.28 3.37 -38.11
N PRO A 94 -52.28 3.51 -38.98
CA PRO A 94 -51.19 2.55 -39.07
C PRO A 94 -50.27 2.65 -37.86
N PHE A 95 -49.90 1.49 -37.31
CA PHE A 95 -48.94 1.26 -36.21
C PHE A 95 -47.63 2.08 -36.30
N TRP A 96 -47.27 2.55 -37.50
CA TRP A 96 -46.07 3.35 -37.78
C TRP A 96 -46.03 4.75 -37.13
N GLN A 97 -47.13 5.28 -36.61
CA GLN A 97 -47.09 6.55 -35.86
C GLN A 97 -46.64 6.41 -34.40
N SER A 98 -46.59 5.20 -33.83
CA SER A 98 -46.37 5.00 -32.39
C SER A 98 -44.98 4.46 -32.02
N THR A 99 -44.04 4.37 -32.95
CA THR A 99 -42.74 3.70 -32.70
C THR A 99 -41.52 4.55 -33.06
N TRP A 100 -41.72 5.70 -33.70
CA TRP A 100 -40.62 6.60 -34.09
C TRP A 100 -39.86 7.16 -32.87
N PHE A 101 -40.56 7.40 -31.75
CA PHE A 101 -39.93 7.86 -30.52
C PHE A 101 -39.03 6.81 -29.86
N ILE A 102 -39.32 5.51 -30.05
CA ILE A 102 -38.48 4.42 -29.54
C ILE A 102 -37.17 4.37 -30.34
N SER A 103 -37.23 4.56 -31.65
CA SER A 103 -36.04 4.66 -32.49
C SER A 103 -35.18 5.88 -32.13
N ILE A 104 -35.79 7.02 -31.81
CA ILE A 104 -35.05 8.21 -31.32
C ILE A 104 -34.43 7.95 -29.95
N LEU A 105 -35.16 7.30 -29.04
CA LEU A 105 -34.65 6.97 -27.70
C LEU A 105 -33.48 5.98 -27.78
N LEU A 106 -33.55 5.00 -28.69
CA LEU A 106 -32.45 4.07 -28.97
C LEU A 106 -31.23 4.80 -29.54
N ALA A 107 -31.43 5.71 -30.51
CA ALA A 107 -30.34 6.49 -31.09
C ALA A 107 -29.65 7.39 -30.06
N MET A 108 -30.42 8.02 -29.16
CA MET A 108 -29.89 8.78 -28.04
C MET A 108 -29.10 7.90 -27.08
N ALA A 109 -29.63 6.72 -26.72
CA ALA A 109 -28.95 5.78 -25.82
C ALA A 109 -27.61 5.30 -26.40
N VAL A 110 -27.56 4.97 -27.71
CA VAL A 110 -26.33 4.57 -28.39
C VAL A 110 -25.32 5.70 -28.43
N SER A 111 -25.77 6.94 -28.67
CA SER A 111 -24.90 8.12 -28.65
C SER A 111 -24.28 8.38 -27.26
N PHE A 112 -25.09 8.32 -26.20
CA PHE A 112 -24.59 8.45 -24.82
C PHE A 112 -23.67 7.30 -24.43
N PHE A 113 -23.96 6.07 -24.87
CA PHE A 113 -23.10 4.92 -24.62
C PHE A 113 -21.76 5.04 -25.35
N ALA A 114 -21.76 5.52 -26.60
CA ALA A 114 -20.54 5.81 -27.36
C ALA A 114 -19.73 6.95 -26.73
N LEU A 115 -20.39 8.02 -26.25
CA LEU A 115 -19.73 9.10 -25.51
C LEU A 115 -19.16 8.60 -24.19
N ALA A 116 -19.88 7.75 -23.45
CA ALA A 116 -19.38 7.14 -22.22
C ALA A 116 -18.15 6.26 -22.49
N ILE A 117 -18.19 5.44 -23.56
CA ILE A 117 -17.03 4.66 -24.00
C ILE A 117 -15.87 5.56 -24.41
N TYR A 118 -16.13 6.64 -25.14
CA TYR A 118 -15.10 7.61 -25.54
C TYR A 118 -14.49 8.32 -24.33
N LEU A 119 -15.30 8.73 -23.34
CA LEU A 119 -14.83 9.30 -22.08
C LEU A 119 -14.06 8.28 -21.25
N LEU A 120 -14.50 7.02 -21.25
CA LEU A 120 -13.81 5.94 -20.55
C LEU A 120 -12.47 5.65 -21.21
N PHE A 121 -12.38 5.58 -22.54
CA PHE A 121 -11.11 5.42 -23.24
C PHE A 121 -10.23 6.67 -23.20
N THR A 122 -10.77 7.89 -23.16
CA THR A 122 -9.93 9.11 -23.03
C THR A 122 -9.43 9.30 -21.60
N LEU A 123 -10.20 8.92 -20.57
CA LEU A 123 -9.75 8.90 -19.18
C LEU A 123 -8.86 7.69 -18.87
N ASP A 124 -9.14 6.50 -19.43
CA ASP A 124 -8.25 5.33 -19.32
C ASP A 124 -7.02 5.44 -20.23
N SER A 125 -7.00 6.26 -21.29
CA SER A 125 -5.77 6.44 -22.09
C SER A 125 -4.68 7.15 -21.28
N ASP A 126 -5.04 7.92 -20.25
CA ASP A 126 -4.10 8.43 -19.25
C ASP A 126 -3.78 7.39 -18.15
N TYR A 127 -4.51 6.27 -18.12
CA TYR A 127 -4.37 5.17 -17.15
C TYR A 127 -3.95 3.83 -17.76
N THR A 128 -3.70 3.79 -19.07
CA THR A 128 -3.29 2.58 -19.77
C THR A 128 -1.83 2.35 -19.42
N SER A 129 -1.64 1.55 -18.39
CA SER A 129 -0.42 0.82 -18.08
C SER A 129 0.17 0.27 -19.36
N THR A 130 1.16 0.97 -19.89
CA THR A 130 2.00 0.48 -20.97
C THR A 130 2.72 -0.76 -20.45
N PRO A 131 2.75 -1.88 -21.19
CA PRO A 131 3.71 -2.93 -20.91
C PRO A 131 5.11 -2.35 -21.20
N VAL A 132 5.78 -1.85 -20.15
CA VAL A 132 7.14 -1.31 -20.22
C VAL A 132 8.13 -2.47 -20.39
N SER A 133 8.15 -3.02 -21.61
CA SER A 133 9.34 -3.62 -22.21
C SER A 133 10.02 -2.63 -23.16
N ALA A 134 9.73 -1.33 -23.03
CA ALA A 134 10.63 -0.30 -23.48
C ALA A 134 11.78 -0.26 -22.48
N ALA A 135 12.99 -0.63 -22.91
CA ALA A 135 14.20 -0.24 -22.20
C ALA A 135 14.12 1.28 -22.00
N SER A 136 13.82 1.72 -20.77
CA SER A 136 13.47 3.11 -20.53
C SER A 136 14.62 4.00 -20.99
N GLU A 137 14.35 4.92 -21.91
CA GLU A 137 15.20 6.08 -22.20
C GLU A 137 15.20 7.06 -21.00
N GLY A 138 15.10 6.53 -19.78
CA GLY A 138 15.15 7.31 -18.55
C GLY A 138 16.57 7.74 -18.24
N VAL A 139 16.68 8.89 -17.57
CA VAL A 139 17.95 9.44 -17.07
C VAL A 139 18.62 8.42 -16.16
N GLN A 140 19.95 8.26 -16.31
CA GLN A 140 20.72 7.35 -15.48
C GLN A 140 20.85 7.88 -14.05
N ILE A 141 20.65 7.00 -13.08
CA ILE A 141 20.79 7.32 -11.66
C ILE A 141 22.23 7.05 -11.24
N THR A 142 22.85 8.07 -10.67
CA THR A 142 24.22 8.05 -10.20
C THR A 142 24.30 8.20 -8.70
N TYR A 143 25.43 7.84 -8.11
CA TYR A 143 25.69 8.15 -6.70
C TYR A 143 25.66 9.66 -6.45
N GLY A 144 25.05 10.06 -5.33
CA GLY A 144 24.85 11.45 -4.94
C GLY A 144 23.57 12.09 -5.48
N SER A 145 22.86 11.43 -6.39
CA SER A 145 21.54 11.88 -6.84
C SER A 145 20.52 11.79 -5.71
N ALA A 146 19.60 12.75 -5.67
CA ALA A 146 18.45 12.75 -4.77
C ALA A 146 17.24 12.20 -5.54
N ILE A 147 16.56 11.19 -5.01
CA ILE A 147 15.45 10.51 -5.68
C ILE A 147 14.26 10.38 -4.74
N LYS A 148 13.06 10.26 -5.30
CA LYS A 148 11.91 9.69 -4.58
C LYS A 148 11.72 8.26 -5.05
N LEU A 149 11.47 7.36 -4.11
CA LEU A 149 11.23 5.97 -4.43
C LEU A 149 9.73 5.70 -4.37
N MET A 150 9.10 5.51 -5.52
CA MET A 150 7.66 5.29 -5.65
C MET A 150 7.35 3.79 -5.64
N HIS A 151 6.47 3.35 -4.75
CA HIS A 151 5.96 1.99 -4.73
C HIS A 151 5.07 1.74 -5.96
N GLU A 152 5.36 0.68 -6.73
CA GLU A 152 4.72 0.45 -8.03
C GLU A 152 3.20 0.33 -7.93
N ARG A 153 2.70 -0.43 -6.95
CA ARG A 153 1.27 -0.76 -6.88
C ARG A 153 0.43 0.37 -6.30
N THR A 154 0.87 0.96 -5.19
CA THR A 154 0.07 1.99 -4.49
C THR A 154 0.41 3.41 -4.91
N LYS A 155 1.52 3.61 -5.63
CA LYS A 155 2.07 4.92 -6.03
C LYS A 155 2.49 5.80 -4.85
N PHE A 156 2.59 5.26 -3.64
CA PHE A 156 3.08 6.00 -2.47
C PHE A 156 4.60 6.14 -2.56
N ARG A 157 5.15 7.26 -2.08
CA ARG A 157 6.59 7.51 -2.04
C ARG A 157 7.15 7.05 -0.70
N LEU A 158 8.34 6.45 -0.73
CA LEU A 158 9.11 6.17 0.46
C LEU A 158 9.38 7.48 1.21
N HIS A 159 9.00 7.52 2.47
CA HIS A 159 8.96 8.73 3.28
C HIS A 159 9.48 8.41 4.69
N SER A 160 10.08 9.41 5.32
CA SER A 160 10.47 9.35 6.73
C SER A 160 10.26 10.72 7.38
N HIS A 161 10.06 10.77 8.68
CA HIS A 161 9.85 12.02 9.41
C HIS A 161 10.30 11.84 10.86
N ASP A 162 10.39 12.93 11.63
CA ASP A 162 10.93 12.89 12.99
C ASP A 162 9.92 12.38 14.03
N VAL A 163 9.38 11.18 13.78
CA VAL A 163 8.51 10.43 14.69
C VAL A 163 9.04 9.00 14.77
N PRO A 164 9.40 8.51 15.96
CA PRO A 164 9.82 7.14 16.16
C PRO A 164 8.64 6.17 16.16
N TYR A 165 8.92 4.89 15.92
CA TYR A 165 7.96 3.83 16.20
C TYR A 165 7.70 3.72 17.70
N GLY A 166 6.45 3.45 18.08
CA GLY A 166 6.08 3.14 19.48
C GLY A 166 6.25 1.67 19.85
N SER A 167 6.72 0.85 18.91
CA SER A 167 6.91 -0.59 19.01
C SER A 167 8.22 -0.98 18.31
N GLY A 168 8.57 -2.26 18.34
CA GLY A 168 9.77 -2.75 17.64
C GLY A 168 11.03 -2.13 18.21
N SER A 169 11.86 -1.53 17.36
CA SER A 169 13.14 -0.95 17.80
C SER A 169 13.03 0.42 18.45
N GLY A 170 11.89 1.11 18.32
CA GLY A 170 11.75 2.50 18.75
C GLY A 170 12.51 3.52 17.88
N GLN A 171 13.09 3.10 16.74
CA GLN A 171 13.81 3.98 15.82
C GLN A 171 12.84 4.86 15.00
N GLN A 172 13.40 5.83 14.25
CA GLN A 172 12.62 6.73 13.41
C GLN A 172 11.81 5.96 12.37
N SER A 173 10.52 6.31 12.23
CA SER A 173 9.59 5.59 11.38
C SER A 173 9.80 5.87 9.89
N VAL A 174 9.60 4.83 9.07
CA VAL A 174 9.56 4.90 7.62
C VAL A 174 8.17 4.48 7.15
N THR A 175 7.61 5.23 6.21
CA THR A 175 6.23 5.04 5.73
C THR A 175 6.13 5.27 4.23
N GLY A 176 4.98 4.91 3.66
CA GLY A 176 4.57 5.36 2.33
C GLY A 176 3.74 6.63 2.45
N PHE A 177 4.10 7.67 1.71
CA PHE A 177 3.37 8.95 1.65
C PHE A 177 2.67 9.13 0.30
N PRO A 178 1.38 9.55 0.28
CA PRO A 178 0.64 9.68 -0.98
C PRO A 178 1.01 10.93 -1.78
N ASN A 179 1.37 12.03 -1.12
CA ASN A 179 1.55 13.29 -1.82
C ASN A 179 2.86 13.30 -2.60
N VAL A 180 2.77 13.79 -3.82
CA VAL A 180 3.89 13.92 -4.74
C VAL A 180 4.88 14.98 -4.23
N ASP A 181 4.39 16.15 -3.86
CA ASP A 181 5.22 17.30 -3.48
C ASP A 181 5.55 17.32 -1.98
N ASP A 182 6.34 16.34 -1.54
CA ASP A 182 6.85 16.26 -0.18
C ASP A 182 8.39 16.22 -0.13
N SER A 183 8.95 17.12 0.67
CA SER A 183 10.40 17.22 0.87
C SER A 183 10.98 16.07 1.69
N ASN A 184 10.16 15.43 2.55
CA ASN A 184 10.59 14.28 3.35
C ASN A 184 10.57 12.95 2.58
N SER A 185 10.24 12.99 1.29
CA SER A 185 10.24 11.82 0.41
C SER A 185 11.52 11.71 -0.41
N TYR A 186 12.49 12.64 -0.21
CA TYR A 186 13.77 12.60 -0.91
C TYR A 186 14.83 11.79 -0.17
N TRP A 187 15.50 10.94 -0.94
CA TRP A 187 16.58 10.05 -0.49
C TRP A 187 17.81 10.27 -1.36
N ILE A 188 18.98 10.43 -0.75
CA ILE A 188 20.26 10.53 -1.45
C ILE A 188 20.84 9.12 -1.58
N VAL A 189 21.16 8.73 -2.81
CA VAL A 189 21.84 7.45 -3.06
C VAL A 189 23.33 7.58 -2.74
N ARG A 190 23.82 6.72 -1.84
CA ARG A 190 25.21 6.73 -1.38
C ARG A 190 25.86 5.35 -1.59
N PRO A 191 27.17 5.31 -1.87
CA PRO A 191 27.91 4.05 -1.87
C PRO A 191 28.14 3.57 -0.42
N THR A 192 28.57 2.33 -0.26
CA THR A 192 29.11 1.83 1.01
C THR A 192 30.42 2.58 1.35
N PRO A 193 30.78 2.70 2.65
CA PRO A 193 31.98 3.45 3.07
C PRO A 193 33.28 2.95 2.43
N ASP A 194 33.39 1.63 2.26
CA ASP A 194 34.60 0.97 1.72
C ASP A 194 34.66 0.92 0.19
N SER A 195 33.65 1.46 -0.50
CA SER A 195 33.59 1.45 -1.96
C SER A 195 34.43 2.59 -2.55
N SER A 196 35.10 2.31 -3.67
CA SER A 196 35.83 3.32 -4.45
C SER A 196 34.91 4.22 -5.30
N ALA A 197 33.59 3.99 -5.26
CA ALA A 197 32.62 4.72 -6.07
C ALA A 197 32.51 6.20 -5.66
N LYS A 198 32.45 7.09 -6.66
CA LYS A 198 32.38 8.54 -6.48
C LYS A 198 31.00 9.06 -6.87
N LYS A 199 30.70 10.29 -6.47
CA LYS A 199 29.49 10.99 -6.93
C LYS A 199 29.52 11.12 -8.46
N GLY A 200 28.39 10.86 -9.11
CA GLY A 200 28.28 10.84 -10.58
C GLY A 200 28.60 9.50 -11.23
N ASP A 201 29.07 8.50 -10.47
CA ASP A 201 29.26 7.14 -11.01
C ASP A 201 27.91 6.42 -11.15
N THR A 202 27.78 5.62 -12.21
CA THR A 202 26.56 4.88 -12.53
C THR A 202 26.40 3.66 -11.64
N ILE A 203 25.15 3.35 -11.29
CA ILE A 203 24.82 2.24 -10.38
C ILE A 203 24.36 1.05 -11.22
N LYS A 204 25.00 -0.10 -11.01
CA LYS A 204 24.67 -1.35 -11.73
C LYS A 204 23.74 -2.23 -10.90
N SER A 205 23.00 -3.12 -11.56
CA SER A 205 22.24 -4.16 -10.87
C SER A 205 23.17 -5.05 -10.02
N GLY A 206 22.73 -5.44 -8.83
CA GLY A 206 23.47 -6.21 -7.84
C GLY A 206 24.42 -5.38 -6.97
N THR A 207 24.52 -4.06 -7.20
CA THR A 207 25.39 -3.20 -6.38
C THR A 207 24.75 -2.91 -5.04
N ILE A 208 25.55 -2.93 -3.97
CA ILE A 208 25.13 -2.51 -2.64
C ILE A 208 25.14 -0.99 -2.56
N ILE A 209 24.02 -0.42 -2.15
CA ILE A 209 23.81 1.00 -1.96
C ILE A 209 23.29 1.28 -0.55
N ARG A 210 23.39 2.53 -0.13
CA ARG A 210 22.72 3.08 1.04
C ARG A 210 21.81 4.22 0.61
N LEU A 211 20.67 4.36 1.26
CA LEU A 211 19.73 5.46 1.03
C LEU A 211 19.70 6.36 2.26
N GLN A 212 20.12 7.61 2.10
CA GLN A 212 20.11 8.59 3.19
C GLN A 212 18.89 9.49 3.07
N HIS A 213 18.06 9.56 4.09
CA HIS A 213 16.94 10.49 4.13
C HIS A 213 17.46 11.93 4.17
N MET A 214 17.04 12.77 3.21
CA MET A 214 17.63 14.11 3.03
C MET A 214 17.48 15.01 4.25
N LYS A 215 16.31 15.00 4.89
CA LYS A 215 15.98 15.95 5.94
C LYS A 215 16.55 15.56 7.30
N THR A 216 16.44 14.29 7.68
CA THR A 216 16.88 13.81 9.00
C THR A 216 18.29 13.25 9.00
N ARG A 217 18.92 13.13 7.82
CA ARG A 217 20.29 12.59 7.61
C ARG A 217 20.49 11.15 8.06
N ARG A 218 19.40 10.45 8.39
CA ARG A 218 19.39 9.04 8.80
C ARG A 218 19.39 8.10 7.60
N TRP A 219 19.81 6.87 7.81
CA TRP A 219 19.90 5.83 6.81
C TRP A 219 18.64 4.96 6.80
N LEU A 220 18.20 4.55 5.62
CA LEU A 220 17.20 3.50 5.48
C LEU A 220 17.79 2.19 6.03
N HIS A 221 17.19 1.67 7.08
CA HIS A 221 17.73 0.60 7.89
C HIS A 221 16.73 -0.56 8.02
N SER A 222 17.20 -1.78 8.19
CA SER A 222 16.37 -2.92 8.58
C SER A 222 17.10 -3.88 9.48
N HIS A 223 16.35 -4.63 10.27
CA HIS A 223 16.85 -5.52 11.32
C HIS A 223 15.80 -6.54 11.73
N LEU A 224 16.12 -7.40 12.69
CA LEU A 224 15.25 -8.47 13.19
C LEU A 224 14.21 -7.98 14.23
N HIS A 225 13.56 -6.85 13.96
CA HIS A 225 12.39 -6.38 14.72
C HIS A 225 11.10 -6.58 13.91
N ALA A 226 9.99 -6.75 14.62
CA ALA A 226 8.68 -6.88 13.99
C ALA A 226 8.12 -5.52 13.55
N SER A 227 7.64 -5.43 12.32
CA SER A 227 7.04 -4.21 11.77
C SER A 227 5.72 -3.85 12.47
N PRO A 228 5.37 -2.57 12.61
CA PRO A 228 4.31 -2.15 13.54
C PRO A 228 2.89 -2.63 13.23
N ILE A 229 2.56 -2.89 11.95
CA ILE A 229 1.19 -3.29 11.55
C ILE A 229 1.15 -4.75 11.10
N SER A 230 2.09 -5.17 10.24
CA SER A 230 2.07 -6.52 9.66
C SER A 230 2.93 -7.55 10.40
N GLY A 231 3.82 -7.13 11.30
CA GLY A 231 4.75 -8.04 12.00
C GLY A 231 5.79 -8.67 11.07
N ASN A 232 6.06 -8.06 9.91
CA ASN A 232 7.16 -8.45 9.04
C ASN A 232 8.49 -7.89 9.58
N LEU A 233 9.56 -7.85 8.78
CA LEU A 233 10.79 -7.20 9.21
C LEU A 233 10.58 -5.68 9.23
N GLU A 234 10.91 -5.04 10.33
CA GLU A 234 10.85 -3.59 10.48
C GLU A 234 11.86 -2.91 9.55
N VAL A 235 11.41 -1.83 8.92
CA VAL A 235 12.26 -0.91 8.16
C VAL A 235 12.15 0.45 8.82
N SER A 236 13.29 1.05 9.15
CA SER A 236 13.38 2.24 9.99
C SER A 236 14.41 3.23 9.41
N CYS A 237 14.53 4.38 10.07
CA CYS A 237 15.61 5.35 9.84
C CYS A 237 16.58 5.35 11.03
N PHE A 238 17.82 4.93 10.79
CA PHE A 238 18.85 4.76 11.83
C PHE A 238 20.08 5.62 11.58
N GLY A 239 20.83 5.88 12.65
CA GLY A 239 22.13 6.53 12.57
C GLY A 239 22.08 7.99 12.11
N ASP A 240 23.21 8.44 11.57
CA ASP A 240 23.45 9.79 11.06
C ASP A 240 24.65 9.79 10.08
N ASP A 241 25.16 10.97 9.70
CA ASP A 241 26.29 11.08 8.77
C ASP A 241 27.58 10.35 9.22
N GLY A 242 27.80 10.18 10.53
CA GLY A 242 28.96 9.50 11.12
C GLY A 242 28.67 8.09 11.63
N ASN A 243 27.40 7.75 11.82
CA ASN A 243 26.97 6.47 12.35
C ASN A 243 26.15 5.70 11.29
N SER A 244 26.77 4.68 10.70
CA SER A 244 26.15 3.78 9.72
C SER A 244 26.77 2.39 9.85
N ASP A 245 25.96 1.35 9.72
CA ASP A 245 26.37 -0.04 9.83
C ASP A 245 25.88 -0.87 8.63
N THR A 246 26.03 -2.20 8.72
CA THR A 246 25.61 -3.13 7.65
C THR A 246 24.09 -3.25 7.51
N GLY A 247 23.33 -2.88 8.55
CA GLY A 247 21.87 -2.83 8.49
C GLY A 247 21.33 -1.69 7.61
N ASP A 248 22.20 -0.82 7.13
CA ASP A 248 21.86 0.21 6.15
C ASP A 248 22.07 -0.25 4.69
N TYR A 249 22.53 -1.50 4.48
CA TYR A 249 22.97 -1.97 3.17
C TYR A 249 21.83 -2.62 2.39
N TRP A 250 21.59 -2.10 1.19
CA TRP A 250 20.57 -2.58 0.27
C TRP A 250 21.19 -2.93 -1.08
N SER A 251 21.07 -4.18 -1.52
CA SER A 251 21.38 -4.59 -2.88
C SER A 251 20.28 -4.10 -3.82
N LEU A 252 20.67 -3.37 -4.86
CA LEU A 252 19.77 -2.95 -5.92
C LEU A 252 19.57 -4.10 -6.92
N GLU A 253 18.36 -4.62 -7.01
CA GLU A 253 17.98 -5.58 -8.05
C GLU A 253 17.11 -4.89 -9.10
N ILE A 254 17.59 -4.86 -10.35
CA ILE A 254 16.82 -4.33 -11.47
C ILE A 254 15.94 -5.44 -12.05
N GLU A 255 14.64 -5.18 -12.17
CA GLU A 255 13.72 -6.10 -12.83
C GLU A 255 13.83 -5.95 -14.36
N GLY A 256 14.06 -7.07 -15.06
CA GLY A 256 14.26 -7.10 -16.52
C GLY A 256 15.72 -7.09 -16.96
N ASN A 257 15.98 -6.60 -18.18
CA ASN A 257 17.31 -6.69 -18.82
C ASN A 257 18.19 -5.45 -18.60
N GLY A 258 17.81 -4.54 -17.70
CA GLY A 258 18.56 -3.32 -17.43
C GLY A 258 19.87 -3.60 -16.70
N LYS A 259 20.98 -3.05 -17.23
CA LYS A 259 22.31 -3.20 -16.62
C LYS A 259 22.62 -2.10 -15.58
N THR A 260 22.16 -0.89 -15.86
CA THR A 260 22.35 0.30 -15.03
C THR A 260 21.00 0.84 -14.57
N TRP A 261 20.98 1.43 -13.37
CA TRP A 261 19.78 1.98 -12.78
C TRP A 261 19.36 3.26 -13.48
N ARG A 262 18.10 3.30 -13.90
CA ARG A 262 17.49 4.44 -14.58
C ARG A 262 16.21 4.88 -13.87
N GLN A 263 15.84 6.12 -14.11
CA GLN A 263 14.52 6.63 -13.75
C GLN A 263 13.41 5.77 -14.37
N ASP A 264 12.29 5.64 -13.65
CA ASP A 264 11.09 4.90 -14.04
C ASP A 264 11.32 3.41 -14.33
N GLN A 265 12.48 2.90 -13.92
CA GLN A 265 12.81 1.50 -14.00
C GLN A 265 12.28 0.77 -12.77
N ARG A 266 11.69 -0.42 -13.01
CA ARG A 266 11.24 -1.33 -11.96
C ARG A 266 12.44 -1.93 -11.27
N VAL A 267 12.55 -1.70 -9.96
CA VAL A 267 13.65 -2.19 -9.13
C VAL A 267 13.13 -2.74 -7.81
N ARG A 268 13.94 -3.57 -7.17
CA ARG A 268 13.77 -4.03 -5.80
C ARG A 268 14.99 -3.68 -5.00
N LEU A 269 14.79 -3.40 -3.72
CA LEU A 269 15.87 -3.19 -2.77
C LEU A 269 15.88 -4.38 -1.82
N HIS A 270 16.94 -5.16 -1.86
CA HIS A 270 17.12 -6.35 -1.04
C HIS A 270 18.08 -6.04 0.11
N HIS A 271 17.57 -6.07 1.33
CA HIS A 271 18.37 -5.85 2.52
C HIS A 271 19.40 -6.97 2.71
N ILE A 272 20.67 -6.62 2.88
CA ILE A 272 21.77 -7.60 2.90
C ILE A 272 21.69 -8.51 4.12
N ASP A 273 21.52 -7.96 5.31
CA ASP A 273 21.68 -8.73 6.55
C ASP A 273 20.46 -9.61 6.87
N THR A 274 19.25 -9.16 6.51
CA THR A 274 18.00 -9.89 6.82
C THR A 274 17.46 -10.70 5.66
N GLY A 275 17.95 -10.47 4.44
CA GLY A 275 17.42 -11.06 3.21
C GLY A 275 16.01 -10.58 2.84
N GLY A 276 15.56 -9.44 3.39
CA GLY A 276 14.23 -8.90 3.18
C GLY A 276 14.19 -7.90 2.03
N TYR A 277 13.20 -8.00 1.14
CA TYR A 277 12.93 -6.99 0.13
C TYR A 277 12.11 -5.84 0.70
N LEU A 278 12.52 -4.60 0.44
CA LEU A 278 11.75 -3.41 0.78
C LEU A 278 10.34 -3.50 0.18
N HIS A 279 9.33 -3.38 1.03
CA HIS A 279 7.96 -3.74 0.72
C HIS A 279 7.00 -2.69 1.28
N SER A 280 5.92 -2.42 0.55
CA SER A 280 4.82 -1.61 1.04
C SER A 280 3.49 -2.17 0.55
N HIS A 281 2.40 -1.83 1.23
CA HIS A 281 1.09 -2.40 0.96
C HIS A 281 -0.01 -1.49 1.53
N ASP A 282 -1.27 -1.80 1.21
CA ASP A 282 -2.40 -0.98 1.63
C ASP A 282 -2.83 -1.19 3.10
N LYS A 283 -1.85 -1.26 4.00
CA LYS A 283 -2.05 -1.17 5.44
C LYS A 283 -1.58 0.19 5.90
N LYS A 284 -2.48 0.97 6.49
CA LYS A 284 -2.26 2.38 6.82
C LYS A 284 -2.29 2.61 8.32
N TYR A 285 -1.52 3.58 8.78
CA TYR A 285 -1.62 4.09 10.14
C TYR A 285 -2.94 4.87 10.32
N THR A 286 -3.55 4.76 11.51
CA THR A 286 -4.87 5.33 11.79
C THR A 286 -4.85 6.55 12.72
N ARG A 287 -3.76 6.73 13.48
CA ARG A 287 -3.61 7.83 14.44
C ARG A 287 -2.47 8.75 14.02
N ILE A 288 -1.28 8.56 14.58
CA ILE A 288 -0.07 9.26 14.19
C ILE A 288 0.31 8.79 12.77
N ALA A 289 0.72 9.72 11.91
CA ALA A 289 0.96 9.46 10.49
C ALA A 289 -0.29 8.90 9.76
N GLY A 290 -1.49 9.32 10.18
CA GLY A 290 -2.77 8.85 9.64
C GLY A 290 -2.82 8.91 8.10
N GLY A 291 -3.20 7.79 7.49
CA GLY A 291 -3.30 7.65 6.02
C GLY A 291 -2.00 7.27 5.31
N GLN A 292 -0.85 7.30 6.01
CA GLN A 292 0.42 6.80 5.48
C GLN A 292 0.45 5.27 5.53
N GLN A 293 1.12 4.65 4.56
CA GLN A 293 1.24 3.19 4.47
C GLN A 293 2.41 2.65 5.28
N GLU A 294 2.29 1.43 5.77
CA GLU A 294 3.42 0.69 6.35
C GLU A 294 4.47 0.42 5.27
N VAL A 295 5.74 0.65 5.63
CA VAL A 295 6.89 0.13 4.91
C VAL A 295 7.55 -0.91 5.80
N CYS A 296 7.82 -2.08 5.24
CA CYS A 296 8.45 -3.19 5.93
C CYS A 296 9.34 -3.96 4.96
N ALA A 297 10.04 -4.98 5.43
CA ALA A 297 10.80 -5.88 4.57
C ALA A 297 10.23 -7.31 4.61
N VAL A 298 10.12 -7.93 3.44
CA VAL A 298 9.54 -9.27 3.25
C VAL A 298 10.50 -10.13 2.45
N ARG A 299 10.76 -11.37 2.88
CA ARG A 299 11.74 -12.26 2.24
C ARG A 299 11.33 -12.74 0.84
N ASP A 300 10.02 -12.82 0.57
CA ASP A 300 9.52 -13.26 -0.72
C ASP A 300 9.47 -12.13 -1.76
N LYS A 301 9.79 -12.43 -3.01
CA LYS A 301 9.49 -11.54 -4.14
C LYS A 301 7.98 -11.53 -4.40
N ARG A 302 7.39 -10.33 -4.43
CA ARG A 302 5.96 -10.07 -4.63
C ARG A 302 5.77 -8.94 -5.66
N ALA A 303 4.53 -8.58 -5.96
CA ALA A 303 4.25 -7.34 -6.70
C ALA A 303 4.47 -6.09 -5.84
N ASP A 304 4.44 -6.27 -4.51
CA ASP A 304 4.35 -5.23 -3.47
C ASP A 304 5.71 -4.72 -2.97
N ASN A 305 6.77 -5.26 -3.55
CA ASN A 305 8.15 -4.91 -3.29
C ASN A 305 8.84 -4.53 -4.61
N VAL A 306 8.08 -3.98 -5.56
CA VAL A 306 8.60 -3.31 -6.75
C VAL A 306 8.48 -1.80 -6.55
N TRP A 307 9.57 -1.12 -6.84
CA TRP A 307 9.73 0.32 -6.68
C TRP A 307 10.26 0.93 -7.97
N LEU A 308 10.00 2.22 -8.15
CA LEU A 308 10.50 3.02 -9.25
C LEU A 308 11.15 4.27 -8.68
N ALA A 309 12.33 4.64 -9.18
CA ALA A 309 12.89 5.94 -8.88
C ALA A 309 12.19 6.99 -9.74
N ALA A 310 11.62 8.00 -9.09
CA ALA A 310 10.86 9.07 -9.72
C ALA A 310 11.26 10.44 -9.13
N GLU A 311 10.95 11.51 -9.88
CA GLU A 311 11.02 12.90 -9.39
C GLU A 311 12.37 13.26 -8.73
N GLY A 312 13.46 12.71 -9.27
CA GLY A 312 14.80 12.90 -8.74
C GLY A 312 15.56 14.07 -9.36
N VAL A 313 16.57 14.55 -8.64
CA VAL A 313 17.63 15.41 -9.15
C VAL A 313 18.85 14.53 -9.40
N TYR A 314 19.17 14.32 -10.67
CA TYR A 314 20.23 13.41 -11.11
C TYR A 314 21.53 14.16 -11.39
N LEU A 315 22.64 13.68 -10.82
CA LEU A 315 23.95 14.23 -11.13
C LEU A 315 24.42 13.78 -12.52
N PRO A 316 25.25 14.59 -13.21
CA PRO A 316 25.85 14.19 -14.48
C PRO A 316 26.74 12.95 -14.30
N THR A 317 26.75 12.08 -15.31
CA THR A 317 27.62 10.91 -15.32
C THR A 317 29.08 11.33 -15.50
N SER A 318 29.97 10.85 -14.63
CA SER A 318 31.41 11.17 -14.63
C SER A 318 32.14 10.82 -15.95
N GLY A 319 31.55 9.99 -16.81
CA GLY A 319 32.09 9.58 -18.12
C GLY A 319 31.56 10.31 -19.35
N SER A 320 30.67 11.31 -19.21
CA SER A 320 30.18 12.11 -20.33
C SER A 320 30.97 13.41 -20.42
N LYS A 321 32.10 13.40 -21.12
CA LYS A 321 32.90 14.57 -21.44
C LYS A 321 33.14 14.65 -22.94
#